data_AF-W2WCL6-F1
#
_entry.id   AF-W2WCL6-F1
#
_cell.length_a   1.000
_cell.length_b   1.000
_cell.length_c   1.000
_cell.angle_alpha   90.00
_cell.angle_beta   90.00
_cell.angle_gamma   90.00
#
_symmetry.space_group_name_H-M   'P 1'
#
loop_
_entity.id
_entity.type
_entity.pdbx_description
1 polymer ?
#
loop_
_entity_poly.entity_id
_entity_poly.type
_entity_poly.pdbx_seq_one_letter_code
_entity_poly.pdbx_strand_id
1 'polypeptide(L)'
;MGVPLVGCASHRLNRAVQKYLLQHEDDLAAVQALMIKLRTLTQSAKLRLKTELQPVIRQDTRWSSTFGMLKRYFQLLEFLDAEDDDIMEGLKDVESVAKALQGRDVDLLDVRQWFDELIALKPQFETHLGSRAEIVHSPDFESGCVRVLSGRQDRLTRAEKTALGPFAKLAVDATAESDDEDLSFCGATSQAPPDCRTRCALRAAKDDSTNV
;
A
#
# COMPACT_ATOMS: atom_id res chain seq x y z
N MET A 1 10.78 0.17 64.33
CA MET A 1 10.64 -1.30 64.27
C MET A 1 10.43 -1.71 62.82
N GLY A 2 11.51 -2.06 62.12
CA GLY A 2 11.42 -2.63 60.76
C GLY A 2 11.30 -4.14 60.89
N VAL A 3 10.09 -4.67 60.74
CA VAL A 3 9.86 -6.11 60.80
C VAL A 3 10.43 -6.74 59.53
N PRO A 4 11.32 -7.74 59.62
CA PRO A 4 11.80 -8.44 58.43
C PRO A 4 10.67 -9.23 57.78
N LEU A 5 10.36 -8.91 56.52
CA LEU A 5 9.32 -9.57 55.73
C LEU A 5 9.94 -10.56 54.74
N VAL A 6 9.32 -11.74 54.62
CA VAL A 6 9.67 -12.72 53.59
C VAL A 6 8.99 -12.32 52.28
N GLY A 7 9.77 -12.16 51.21
CA GLY A 7 9.24 -11.83 49.88
C GLY A 7 8.46 -12.98 49.24
N CYS A 8 7.43 -12.64 48.45
CA CYS A 8 6.60 -13.61 47.72
C CYS A 8 7.44 -14.45 46.73
N ALA A 9 7.36 -15.78 46.83
CA ALA A 9 8.09 -16.71 45.96
C ALA A 9 7.63 -16.59 44.48
N SER A 10 6.33 -16.52 44.24
CA SER A 10 5.77 -16.37 42.89
C SER A 10 6.22 -15.07 42.22
N HIS A 11 6.36 -13.99 42.98
CA HIS A 11 6.88 -12.71 42.47
C HIS A 11 8.36 -12.80 42.09
N ARG A 12 9.17 -13.50 42.89
CA ARG A 12 10.58 -13.75 42.59
C ARG A 12 10.73 -14.55 41.29
N LEU A 13 9.91 -15.58 41.10
CA LEU A 13 9.88 -16.35 39.85
C LEU A 13 9.45 -15.48 38.66
N ASN A 14 8.36 -14.71 38.78
CA ASN A 14 7.89 -13.83 37.71
C ASN A 14 8.99 -12.84 37.27
N ARG A 15 9.73 -12.24 38.21
CA ARG A 15 10.86 -11.36 37.89
C ARG A 15 11.98 -12.08 37.15
N ALA A 16 12.32 -13.31 37.54
CA ALA A 16 13.34 -14.10 36.85
C ALA A 16 12.92 -14.41 35.40
N VAL A 17 11.65 -14.81 35.20
CA VAL A 17 11.11 -15.12 33.87
C VAL A 17 11.03 -13.86 32.99
N GLN A 18 10.59 -12.72 33.53
CA GLN A 18 10.58 -11.45 32.78
C GLN A 18 11.98 -11.07 32.29
N LYS A 19 13.01 -11.25 33.12
CA LYS A 19 14.39 -10.99 32.72
C LYS A 19 14.87 -11.92 31.59
N TYR A 20 14.42 -13.17 31.60
CA TYR A 20 14.72 -14.13 30.55
C TYR A 20 14.02 -13.77 29.23
N LEU A 21 12.73 -13.42 29.28
CA LEU A 21 11.94 -13.07 28.10
C LEU A 21 12.40 -11.78 27.42
N LEU A 22 13.12 -10.90 28.14
CA LEU A 22 13.64 -9.64 27.60
C LEU A 22 14.47 -9.82 26.30
N GLN A 23 15.15 -10.96 26.16
CA GLN A 23 15.95 -11.28 24.97
C GLN A 23 15.10 -11.60 23.73
N HIS A 24 13.82 -11.91 23.93
CA HIS A 24 12.88 -12.36 22.90
C HIS A 24 11.68 -11.40 22.77
N GLU A 25 11.75 -10.20 23.34
CA GLU A 25 10.59 -9.28 23.36
C GLU A 25 10.15 -8.89 21.95
N ASP A 26 11.06 -8.77 20.99
CA ASP A 26 10.72 -8.46 19.60
C ASP A 26 9.87 -9.58 18.97
N ASP A 27 10.28 -10.84 19.13
CA ASP A 27 9.52 -12.00 18.66
C ASP A 27 8.16 -12.08 19.35
N LEU A 28 8.14 -11.87 20.68
CA LEU A 28 6.91 -11.87 21.47
C LEU A 28 5.98 -10.71 21.07
N ALA A 29 6.52 -9.56 20.65
CA ALA A 29 5.76 -8.43 20.17
C ALA A 29 5.18 -8.69 18.78
N ALA A 30 5.93 -9.37 17.91
CA ALA A 30 5.44 -9.81 16.60
C ALA A 30 4.26 -10.80 16.75
N VAL A 31 4.40 -11.81 17.61
CA VAL A 31 3.32 -12.76 17.92
C VAL A 31 2.13 -12.03 18.53
N GLN A 32 2.33 -11.11 19.47
CA GLN A 32 1.26 -10.30 20.06
C GLN A 32 0.50 -9.50 19.01
N ALA A 33 1.20 -8.83 18.08
CA ALA A 33 0.59 -8.05 17.01
C ALA A 33 -0.28 -8.95 16.11
N LEU A 34 0.21 -10.14 15.76
CA LEU A 34 -0.56 -11.13 15.00
C LEU A 34 -1.82 -11.58 15.77
N MET A 35 -1.69 -11.91 17.05
CA MET A 35 -2.82 -12.35 17.88
C MET A 35 -3.89 -11.25 18.05
N ILE A 36 -3.49 -9.98 18.06
CA ILE A 36 -4.41 -8.84 18.00
C ILE A 36 -5.13 -8.76 16.64
N LYS A 37 -4.40 -8.91 15.53
CA LYS A 37 -4.99 -8.92 14.18
C LYS A 37 -6.03 -10.03 14.02
N LEU A 38 -5.72 -11.25 14.47
CA LEU A 38 -6.64 -12.39 14.40
C LEU A 38 -7.90 -12.21 15.28
N ARG A 39 -7.84 -11.33 16.28
CA ARG A 39 -9.00 -10.99 17.13
C ARG A 39 -9.96 -10.01 16.45
N THR A 40 -9.55 -9.31 15.39
CA THR A 40 -10.44 -8.39 14.65
C THR A 40 -11.65 -9.14 14.09
N LEU A 41 -12.79 -8.45 13.92
CA LEU A 41 -14.06 -9.10 13.53
C LEU A 41 -13.93 -9.90 12.22
N THR A 42 -13.29 -9.32 11.20
CA THR A 42 -13.11 -9.96 9.89
C THR A 42 -12.22 -11.21 9.98
N GLN A 43 -11.05 -11.08 10.62
CA GLN A 43 -10.11 -12.20 10.73
C GLN A 43 -10.62 -13.28 11.70
N SER A 44 -11.33 -12.90 12.77
CA SER A 44 -11.97 -13.85 13.66
C SER A 44 -13.10 -14.60 12.97
N ALA A 45 -13.86 -13.96 12.07
CA ALA A 45 -14.89 -14.64 11.29
C ALA A 45 -14.28 -15.68 10.36
N LYS A 46 -13.21 -15.32 9.63
CA LYS A 46 -12.44 -16.25 8.79
C LYS A 46 -11.84 -17.40 9.60
N LEU A 47 -11.22 -17.09 10.73
CA LEU A 47 -10.61 -18.09 11.59
C LEU A 47 -11.65 -19.09 12.11
N ARG A 48 -12.86 -18.63 12.45
CA ARG A 48 -13.98 -19.50 12.87
C ARG A 48 -14.45 -20.46 11.78
N LEU A 49 -14.20 -20.17 10.50
CA LEU A 49 -14.46 -21.12 9.41
C LEU A 49 -13.44 -22.25 9.38
N LYS A 50 -12.21 -22.01 9.86
CA LYS A 50 -11.11 -22.97 9.87
C LYS A 50 -10.98 -23.72 11.20
N THR A 51 -11.24 -23.07 12.33
CA THR A 51 -11.06 -23.61 13.69
C THR A 51 -11.93 -22.93 14.73
N GLU A 52 -12.29 -23.65 15.80
CA GLU A 52 -12.98 -23.08 16.97
C GLU A 52 -12.04 -22.29 17.91
N LEU A 53 -10.73 -22.36 17.67
CA LEU A 53 -9.73 -21.73 18.51
C LEU A 53 -9.78 -20.20 18.39
N GLN A 54 -9.71 -19.52 19.55
CA GLN A 54 -9.66 -18.06 19.62
C GLN A 54 -8.26 -17.55 19.95
N PRO A 55 -7.84 -16.40 19.41
CA PRO A 55 -6.58 -15.77 19.81
C PRO A 55 -6.58 -15.36 21.29
N VAL A 56 -5.44 -15.56 21.96
CA VAL A 56 -5.17 -15.14 23.34
C VAL A 56 -4.13 -14.03 23.34
N ILE A 57 -4.42 -12.91 23.98
CA ILE A 57 -3.54 -11.73 24.04
C ILE A 57 -2.74 -11.76 25.35
N ARG A 58 -1.45 -11.43 25.28
CA ARG A 58 -0.57 -11.37 26.46
C ARG A 58 -0.88 -10.17 27.35
N GLN A 59 -0.69 -10.34 28.65
CA GLN A 59 -0.55 -9.28 29.64
C GLN A 59 0.92 -9.16 30.04
N ASP A 60 1.56 -8.03 29.76
CA ASP A 60 3.02 -7.85 29.91
C ASP A 60 3.52 -8.07 31.36
N THR A 61 2.66 -7.87 32.35
CA THR A 61 3.02 -8.02 33.77
C THR A 61 3.02 -9.47 34.27
N ARG A 62 2.53 -10.43 33.47
CA ARG A 62 2.30 -11.81 33.91
C ARG A 62 2.82 -12.83 32.90
N TRP A 63 3.93 -13.48 33.25
CA TRP A 63 4.57 -14.47 32.37
C TRP A 63 3.67 -15.64 31.92
N SER A 64 2.71 -16.04 32.77
CA SER A 64 1.75 -17.10 32.43
C SER A 64 0.84 -16.73 31.27
N SER A 65 0.54 -15.44 31.09
CA SER A 65 -0.24 -14.94 29.96
C SER A 65 0.58 -14.99 28.67
N THR A 66 1.87 -14.62 28.73
CA THR A 66 2.81 -14.78 27.61
C THR A 66 2.90 -16.23 27.17
N PHE A 67 3.04 -17.16 28.11
CA PHE A 67 3.04 -18.60 27.80
C PHE A 67 1.72 -19.06 27.16
N GLY A 68 0.58 -18.62 27.68
CA GLY A 68 -0.73 -18.93 27.12
C GLY A 68 -0.91 -18.42 25.69
N MET A 69 -0.44 -17.20 25.40
CA MET A 69 -0.42 -16.63 24.05
C MET A 69 0.43 -17.49 23.11
N LEU A 70 1.67 -17.80 23.49
CA LEU A 70 2.57 -18.61 22.66
C LEU A 70 2.00 -19.98 22.37
N LYS A 71 1.48 -20.66 23.39
CA LYS A 71 0.83 -21.96 23.22
C LYS A 71 -0.32 -21.87 22.22
N ARG A 72 -1.15 -20.82 22.30
CA ARG A 72 -2.26 -20.63 21.37
C ARG A 72 -1.77 -20.30 19.96
N TYR A 73 -0.73 -19.47 19.83
CA TYR A 73 -0.13 -19.15 18.54
C TYR A 73 0.34 -20.42 17.81
N PHE A 74 1.08 -21.31 18.48
CA PHE A 74 1.51 -22.57 17.86
C PHE A 74 0.36 -23.48 17.44
N GLN A 75 -0.76 -23.47 18.18
CA GLN A 75 -1.97 -24.20 17.77
C GLN A 75 -2.68 -23.56 16.57
N LEU A 76 -2.58 -22.24 16.44
CA LEU A 76 -3.20 -21.51 15.35
C LEU A 76 -2.38 -21.58 14.06
N LEU A 77 -1.06 -21.77 14.14
CA LEU A 77 -0.16 -21.83 12.98
C LEU A 77 -0.62 -22.78 11.88
N GLU A 78 -1.24 -23.92 12.24
CA GLU A 78 -1.75 -24.89 11.26
C GLU A 78 -2.94 -24.37 10.43
N PHE A 79 -3.59 -23.30 10.89
CA PHE A 79 -4.76 -22.67 10.26
C PHE A 79 -4.45 -21.29 9.65
N LEU A 80 -3.27 -20.75 9.98
CA LEU A 80 -2.74 -19.52 9.42
C LEU A 80 -2.02 -19.89 8.12
N ASP A 81 -2.76 -19.86 7.02
CA ASP A 81 -2.16 -20.07 5.70
C ASP A 81 -1.18 -18.91 5.43
N ALA A 82 -0.02 -19.23 4.86
CA ALA A 82 0.96 -18.21 4.47
C ALA A 82 0.39 -17.23 3.42
N GLU A 83 -0.70 -17.66 2.74
CA GLU A 83 -1.49 -16.90 1.78
C GLU A 83 -2.78 -16.29 2.37
N ASP A 84 -2.90 -16.03 3.69
CA ASP A 84 -3.92 -15.07 4.18
C ASP A 84 -3.50 -13.63 3.74
N ASP A 85 -3.60 -13.47 2.41
CA ASP A 85 -3.00 -12.47 1.53
C ASP A 85 -3.71 -11.13 1.62
N ASP A 86 -4.95 -11.03 2.10
CA ASP A 86 -5.74 -9.79 1.99
C ASP A 86 -5.07 -8.53 2.59
N ILE A 87 -4.25 -8.69 3.66
CA ILE A 87 -3.50 -7.58 4.26
C ILE A 87 -2.18 -7.34 3.51
N MET A 88 -1.52 -8.41 3.06
CA MET A 88 -0.26 -8.32 2.32
C MET A 88 -0.48 -7.78 0.91
N GLU A 89 -1.48 -8.30 0.19
CA GLU A 89 -1.94 -7.86 -1.11
C GLU A 89 -2.34 -6.38 -1.08
N GLY A 90 -3.12 -5.97 -0.07
CA GLY A 90 -3.50 -4.57 0.07
C GLY A 90 -2.34 -3.60 0.31
N LEU A 91 -1.26 -4.04 0.97
CA LEU A 91 -0.06 -3.24 1.16
C LEU A 91 0.92 -3.34 -0.01
N LYS A 92 0.89 -4.44 -0.76
CA LYS A 92 1.73 -4.68 -1.93
C LYS A 92 1.40 -3.72 -3.07
N ASP A 93 0.12 -3.42 -3.28
CA ASP A 93 -0.30 -2.41 -4.26
C ASP A 93 0.26 -1.03 -3.89
N VAL A 94 0.16 -0.66 -2.62
CA VAL A 94 0.67 0.62 -2.09
C VAL A 94 2.19 0.69 -2.18
N GLU A 95 2.88 -0.40 -1.84
CA GLU A 95 4.34 -0.50 -1.94
C GLU A 95 4.81 -0.42 -3.39
N SER A 96 4.09 -1.04 -4.32
CA SER A 96 4.38 -0.98 -5.76
C SER A 96 4.31 0.45 -6.28
N VAL A 97 3.21 1.17 -5.98
CA VAL A 97 3.06 2.59 -6.36
C VAL A 97 4.14 3.44 -5.69
N ALA A 98 4.43 3.24 -4.41
CA ALA A 98 5.46 4.00 -3.70
C ALA A 98 6.87 3.83 -4.32
N LYS A 99 7.21 2.62 -4.79
CA LYS A 99 8.47 2.37 -5.51
C LYS A 99 8.46 3.01 -6.91
N ALA A 100 7.34 2.91 -7.63
CA ALA A 100 7.20 3.55 -8.95
C ALA A 100 7.42 5.06 -8.85
N LEU A 101 6.86 5.73 -7.83
CA LEU A 101 7.06 7.16 -7.56
C LEU A 101 8.52 7.57 -7.30
N GLN A 102 9.40 6.64 -6.93
CA GLN A 102 10.82 6.89 -6.73
C GLN A 102 11.64 6.77 -8.03
N GLY A 103 11.00 6.42 -9.15
CA GLY A 103 11.63 6.34 -10.46
C GLY A 103 12.19 7.69 -10.94
N ARG A 104 13.24 7.63 -11.76
CA ARG A 104 13.91 8.85 -12.29
C ARG A 104 13.15 9.51 -13.44
N ASP A 105 12.38 8.73 -14.19
CA ASP A 105 11.67 9.15 -15.40
C ASP A 105 10.15 9.05 -15.20
N VAL A 106 9.65 9.67 -14.13
CA VAL A 106 8.21 9.68 -13.79
C VAL A 106 7.68 11.09 -14.00
N ASP A 107 6.67 11.22 -14.86
CA ASP A 107 5.97 12.48 -15.04
C ASP A 107 4.66 12.54 -14.24
N LEU A 108 4.02 13.70 -14.23
CA LEU A 108 2.80 13.92 -13.45
C LEU A 108 1.59 13.12 -13.99
N LEU A 109 1.58 12.76 -15.27
CA LEU A 109 0.53 11.92 -15.86
C LEU A 109 0.65 10.49 -15.33
N ASP A 110 1.88 9.96 -15.27
CA ASP A 110 2.15 8.65 -14.68
C ASP A 110 1.70 8.59 -13.21
N VAL A 111 2.08 9.58 -12.40
CA VAL A 111 1.66 9.70 -11.00
C VAL A 111 0.13 9.69 -10.88
N ARG A 112 -0.55 10.49 -11.70
CA ARG A 112 -2.02 10.57 -11.69
C ARG A 112 -2.65 9.23 -12.05
N GLN A 113 -2.14 8.56 -13.07
CA GLN A 113 -2.63 7.25 -13.48
C GLN A 113 -2.50 6.22 -12.33
N TRP A 114 -1.33 6.15 -11.68
CA TRP A 114 -1.13 5.21 -10.57
C TRP A 114 -2.01 5.50 -9.37
N PHE A 115 -2.24 6.78 -9.05
CA PHE A 115 -3.18 7.15 -8.00
C PHE A 115 -4.63 6.80 -8.35
N ASP A 116 -5.07 7.02 -9.58
CA ASP A 116 -6.43 6.66 -10.02
C ASP A 116 -6.64 5.14 -10.00
N GLU A 117 -5.65 4.36 -10.44
CA GLU A 117 -5.65 2.90 -10.35
C GLU A 117 -5.70 2.43 -8.88
N LEU A 118 -4.91 3.05 -8.01
CA LEU A 118 -4.88 2.73 -6.58
C LEU A 118 -6.18 3.10 -5.87
N ILE A 119 -6.82 4.22 -6.25
CA ILE A 119 -8.14 4.62 -5.74
C ILE A 119 -9.22 3.65 -6.23
N ALA A 120 -9.15 3.18 -7.48
CA ALA A 120 -10.10 2.19 -7.99
C ALA A 120 -10.03 0.87 -7.19
N LEU A 121 -8.83 0.47 -6.75
CA LEU A 121 -8.63 -0.68 -5.87
C LEU A 121 -9.02 -0.39 -4.42
N LYS A 122 -8.78 0.84 -3.92
CA LYS A 122 -9.00 1.25 -2.53
C LYS A 122 -9.66 2.63 -2.46
N PRO A 123 -11.00 2.70 -2.59
CA PRO A 123 -11.74 3.97 -2.67
C PRO A 123 -11.48 4.93 -1.49
N GLN A 124 -11.14 4.40 -0.31
CA GLN A 124 -10.79 5.18 0.88
C GLN A 124 -9.63 6.18 0.68
N PHE A 125 -8.73 5.94 -0.28
CA PHE A 125 -7.59 6.83 -0.55
C PHE A 125 -7.96 8.08 -1.37
N GLU A 126 -9.14 8.13 -1.98
CA GLU A 126 -9.60 9.28 -2.77
C GLU A 126 -9.53 10.59 -1.98
N THR A 127 -9.80 10.53 -0.68
CA THR A 127 -9.74 11.67 0.25
C THR A 127 -8.39 12.39 0.26
N HIS A 128 -7.28 11.69 -0.06
CA HIS A 128 -5.93 12.23 -0.01
C HIS A 128 -5.24 12.23 -1.38
N LEU A 129 -5.57 11.27 -2.25
CA LEU A 129 -4.94 11.09 -3.57
C LEU A 129 -5.81 11.63 -4.72
N GLY A 130 -7.06 12.03 -4.47
CA GLY A 130 -7.94 12.60 -5.47
C GLY A 130 -7.39 13.91 -6.04
N SER A 131 -7.71 14.21 -7.30
CA SER A 131 -7.24 15.43 -8.00
C SER A 131 -7.75 16.74 -7.38
N ARG A 132 -8.74 16.66 -6.50
CA ARG A 132 -9.30 17.77 -5.72
C ARG A 132 -9.19 17.54 -4.21
N ALA A 133 -8.34 16.62 -3.78
CA ALA A 133 -8.10 16.38 -2.36
C ALA A 133 -7.54 17.67 -1.71
N GLU A 134 -7.85 17.90 -0.43
CA GLU A 134 -7.45 19.12 0.29
C GLU A 134 -5.93 19.32 0.33
N ILE A 135 -5.18 18.21 0.25
CA ILE A 135 -3.71 18.21 0.20
C ILE A 135 -3.15 18.79 -1.11
N VAL A 136 -3.94 18.81 -2.19
CA VAL A 136 -3.50 19.31 -3.50
C VAL A 136 -3.43 20.82 -3.46
N HIS A 137 -2.20 21.36 -3.52
CA HIS A 137 -1.95 22.80 -3.42
C HIS A 137 -2.64 23.63 -4.51
N SER A 138 -2.67 23.12 -5.75
CA SER A 138 -3.21 23.84 -6.91
C SER A 138 -3.94 22.86 -7.85
N PRO A 139 -5.21 22.51 -7.56
CA PRO A 139 -5.94 21.47 -8.29
C PRO A 139 -6.08 21.74 -9.79
N ASP A 140 -6.34 23.00 -10.17
CA ASP A 140 -6.49 23.40 -11.58
C ASP A 140 -5.15 23.42 -12.33
N PHE A 141 -4.03 23.65 -11.63
CA PHE A 141 -2.71 23.57 -12.24
C PHE A 141 -2.31 22.10 -12.48
N GLU A 142 -2.46 21.24 -11.46
CA GLU A 142 -2.13 19.81 -11.57
C GLU A 142 -2.98 19.13 -12.66
N SER A 143 -4.30 19.36 -12.63
CA SER A 143 -5.22 18.85 -13.66
C SER A 143 -4.89 19.37 -15.06
N GLY A 144 -4.46 20.65 -15.16
CA GLY A 144 -4.01 21.25 -16.41
C GLY A 144 -2.76 20.55 -16.97
N CYS A 145 -1.74 20.33 -16.13
CA CYS A 145 -0.51 19.63 -16.50
C CYS A 145 -0.79 18.19 -16.97
N VAL A 146 -1.62 17.43 -16.25
CA VAL A 146 -2.02 16.07 -16.63
C VAL A 146 -2.71 16.04 -17.99
N ARG A 147 -3.59 17.00 -18.29
CA ARG A 147 -4.25 17.10 -19.62
C ARG A 147 -3.28 17.45 -20.74
N VAL A 148 -2.33 18.35 -20.48
CA VAL A 148 -1.29 18.72 -21.46
C VAL A 148 -0.42 17.50 -21.80
N LEU A 149 0.05 16.76 -20.79
CA LEU A 149 0.82 15.53 -20.96
C LEU A 149 0.02 14.44 -21.68
N SER A 150 -1.30 14.38 -21.46
CA SER A 150 -2.21 13.47 -22.16
C SER A 150 -2.51 13.87 -23.63
N GLY A 151 -1.92 14.97 -24.13
CA GLY A 151 -2.18 15.49 -25.47
C GLY A 151 -3.56 16.14 -25.68
N ARG A 152 -4.29 16.46 -24.61
CA ARG A 152 -5.68 17.01 -24.64
C ARG A 152 -5.72 18.50 -24.33
N GLN A 153 -4.79 19.25 -24.91
CA GLN A 153 -4.60 20.69 -24.66
C GLN A 153 -5.79 21.53 -25.13
N ASP A 154 -6.49 21.08 -26.17
CA ASP A 154 -7.72 21.67 -26.72
C ASP A 154 -8.87 21.67 -25.71
N ARG A 155 -8.89 20.70 -24.78
CA ARG A 155 -9.94 20.51 -23.76
C ARG A 155 -9.64 21.16 -22.41
N LEU A 156 -8.63 22.03 -22.32
CA LEU A 156 -8.32 22.75 -21.10
C LEU A 156 -9.46 23.72 -20.73
N THR A 157 -9.87 23.68 -19.48
CA THR A 157 -10.85 24.62 -18.91
C THR A 157 -10.25 26.02 -18.78
N ARG A 158 -11.10 27.03 -18.59
CA ARG A 158 -10.63 28.41 -18.37
C ARG A 158 -9.73 28.53 -17.14
N ALA A 159 -10.06 27.83 -16.05
CA ALA A 159 -9.28 27.83 -14.82
C ALA A 159 -7.89 27.20 -15.05
N GLU A 160 -7.84 26.03 -15.70
CA GLU A 160 -6.59 25.35 -16.05
C GLU A 160 -5.71 26.20 -16.98
N LYS A 161 -6.29 26.81 -18.04
CA LYS A 161 -5.57 27.73 -18.94
C LYS A 161 -4.97 28.92 -18.18
N THR A 162 -5.71 29.46 -17.22
CA THR A 162 -5.25 30.58 -16.39
C THR A 162 -4.10 30.15 -15.48
N ALA A 163 -4.21 28.98 -14.85
CA ALA A 163 -3.17 28.43 -13.98
C ALA A 163 -1.88 28.06 -14.73
N LEU A 164 -2.00 27.56 -15.96
CA LEU A 164 -0.86 27.21 -16.83
C LEU A 164 -0.22 28.42 -17.52
N GLY A 165 -0.92 29.55 -17.59
CA GLY A 165 -0.47 30.75 -18.32
C GLY A 165 0.97 31.18 -18.07
N PRO A 166 1.47 31.21 -16.81
CA PRO A 166 2.86 31.56 -16.51
C PRO A 166 3.92 30.61 -17.11
N PHE A 167 3.52 29.39 -17.45
CA PHE A 167 4.40 28.33 -17.97
C PHE A 167 4.22 28.10 -19.47
N ALA A 168 3.25 28.77 -20.11
CA ALA A 168 3.03 28.70 -21.54
C ALA A 168 4.20 29.39 -22.25
N LYS A 169 4.97 28.62 -23.03
CA LYS A 169 5.92 29.23 -23.97
C LYS A 169 5.13 29.99 -25.01
N LEU A 170 5.37 31.29 -25.14
CA LEU A 170 4.97 32.03 -26.33
C LEU A 170 5.67 31.35 -27.51
N ALA A 171 4.89 30.71 -28.38
CA ALA A 171 5.34 30.46 -29.73
C ALA A 171 5.51 31.84 -30.35
N VAL A 172 6.71 32.42 -30.25
CA VAL A 172 7.09 33.55 -31.08
C VAL A 172 7.06 33.02 -32.50
N ASP A 173 6.22 33.64 -33.33
CA ASP A 173 6.16 33.44 -34.77
C ASP A 173 7.57 33.33 -35.34
N ALA A 174 7.93 32.13 -35.80
CA ALA A 174 9.04 31.95 -36.71
C ALA A 174 8.52 32.20 -38.13
N THR A 175 8.28 33.46 -38.45
CA THR A 175 8.19 33.94 -39.84
C THR A 175 9.27 35.00 -40.06
N ALA A 176 10.49 34.54 -40.35
CA ALA A 176 11.48 35.21 -41.19
C ALA A 176 12.54 34.18 -41.63
N GLU A 177 12.81 34.17 -42.94
CA GLU A 177 13.37 33.11 -43.77
C GLU A 177 14.91 32.94 -43.72
N SER A 178 15.36 31.90 -44.47
CA SER A 178 16.69 31.58 -45.06
C SER A 178 17.60 30.69 -44.19
N ASP A 179 18.09 29.52 -44.61
CA ASP A 179 18.23 28.91 -45.96
C ASP A 179 18.17 27.37 -45.91
N ASP A 180 17.86 26.78 -47.06
CA ASP A 180 17.88 25.36 -47.42
C ASP A 180 19.20 24.64 -47.04
N GLU A 181 19.11 23.44 -46.48
CA GLU A 181 19.41 22.16 -47.16
C GLU A 181 19.40 20.96 -46.19
N ASP A 182 19.01 19.82 -46.77
CA ASP A 182 19.18 18.43 -46.33
C ASP A 182 18.23 17.81 -45.28
N LEU A 183 17.16 17.23 -45.86
CA LEU A 183 16.52 16.01 -45.42
C LEU A 183 17.55 14.90 -45.13
N SER A 184 17.62 14.41 -43.89
CA SER A 184 18.11 13.07 -43.60
C SER A 184 17.27 12.38 -42.54
N PHE A 185 16.36 11.58 -43.07
CA PHE A 185 15.76 10.40 -42.48
C PHE A 185 16.84 9.37 -42.09
N CYS A 186 16.94 9.03 -40.80
CA CYS A 186 17.42 7.76 -40.24
C CYS A 186 16.62 7.56 -38.95
N GLY A 187 15.82 6.53 -38.72
CA GLY A 187 16.10 5.12 -39.03
C GLY A 187 16.49 4.40 -37.74
N ALA A 188 15.49 4.11 -36.91
CA ALA A 188 15.34 3.04 -35.91
C ALA A 188 16.57 2.44 -35.17
N THR A 189 16.43 2.32 -33.84
CA THR A 189 16.49 1.04 -33.10
C THR A 189 15.73 1.21 -31.77
N SER A 190 14.44 0.87 -31.70
CA SER A 190 13.93 -0.36 -31.06
C SER A 190 14.90 -1.08 -30.13
N GLN A 191 14.69 -0.96 -28.81
CA GLN A 191 14.60 -2.12 -27.92
C GLN A 191 13.95 -1.71 -26.59
N ALA A 192 12.67 -2.04 -26.46
CA ALA A 192 11.94 -2.08 -25.20
C ALA A 192 12.27 -3.38 -24.44
N PRO A 193 12.37 -3.36 -23.10
CA PRO A 193 12.12 -4.54 -22.29
C PRO A 193 10.60 -4.70 -22.03
N PRO A 194 10.09 -5.94 -21.88
CA PRO A 194 8.65 -6.22 -21.96
C PRO A 194 7.88 -5.98 -20.65
N ASP A 195 6.64 -5.52 -20.85
CA ASP A 195 5.41 -5.77 -20.09
C ASP A 195 5.43 -5.81 -18.56
N CYS A 196 4.90 -4.73 -17.96
CA CYS A 196 4.03 -4.81 -16.77
C CYS A 196 2.54 -4.64 -17.14
N ARG A 197 2.19 -4.68 -18.43
CA ARG A 197 0.82 -4.46 -18.94
C ARG A 197 -0.04 -5.71 -19.06
N THR A 198 0.44 -6.88 -18.65
CA THR A 198 -0.30 -8.15 -18.80
C THR A 198 -0.62 -8.81 -17.47
N ARG A 199 -1.40 -8.15 -16.60
CA ARG A 199 -2.12 -8.86 -15.53
C ARG A 199 -3.31 -8.10 -14.93
N CYS A 200 -4.28 -7.72 -15.77
CA CYS A 200 -5.63 -7.37 -15.28
C CYS A 200 -6.78 -7.90 -16.15
N ALA A 201 -6.52 -8.89 -17.01
CA ALA A 201 -7.57 -9.62 -17.73
C ALA A 201 -7.57 -11.08 -17.26
N LEU A 202 -8.35 -11.40 -16.20
CA LEU A 202 -8.93 -12.73 -15.93
C LEU A 202 -9.71 -12.75 -14.60
N ARG A 203 -10.98 -12.34 -14.63
CA ARG A 203 -12.09 -13.03 -13.94
C ARG A 203 -13.44 -12.39 -14.30
N ALA A 204 -13.96 -12.76 -15.46
CA ALA A 204 -15.39 -12.64 -15.78
C ALA A 204 -15.73 -13.75 -16.77
N ALA A 205 -16.03 -14.95 -16.26
CA ALA A 205 -16.83 -15.99 -16.92
C ALA A 205 -16.85 -17.25 -16.06
N LYS A 206 -17.75 -17.33 -15.07
CA LYS A 206 -18.41 -18.59 -14.74
C LYS A 206 -19.67 -18.33 -13.94
N ASP A 207 -20.73 -18.02 -14.69
CA ASP A 207 -22.11 -18.39 -14.40
C ASP A 207 -22.75 -18.51 -15.79
N ASP A 208 -22.96 -19.73 -16.28
CA ASP A 208 -24.29 -20.33 -16.26
C ASP A 208 -24.32 -21.67 -17.01
N SER A 209 -25.21 -22.54 -16.54
CA SER A 209 -25.84 -23.68 -17.22
C SER A 209 -25.17 -25.08 -17.27
N THR A 210 -25.65 -25.93 -16.35
CA THR A 210 -26.38 -27.19 -16.61
C THR A 210 -26.07 -27.97 -17.90
N ASN A 211 -25.61 -29.22 -17.78
CA ASN A 211 -26.41 -30.42 -18.12
C ASN A 211 -25.66 -31.74 -17.84
N VAL A 212 -26.43 -32.72 -17.32
CA VAL A 212 -26.18 -34.16 -17.13
C VAL A 212 -25.25 -34.59 -15.98
#